data_AF-A0A8B5X5A0-F1
#
_entry.id   AF-A0A8B5X5A0-F1
#
_cell.length_a   1.000
_cell.length_b   1.000
_cell.length_c   1.000
_cell.angle_alpha   90.00
_cell.angle_beta   90.00
_cell.angle_gamma   90.00
#
_symmetry.space_group_name_H-M   'P 1'
#
loop_
_entity.id
_entity.type
_entity.pdbx_description
1 polymer ?
#
loop_
_entity_poly.entity_id
_entity_poly.type
_entity_poly.pdbx_seq_one_letter_code
_entity_poly.pdbx_strand_id
1 'polypeptide(L)'
;MKNIDQLLHSFRDELPNNSRTATAIDRGASWEEISELAEEEGLHKLASVLFEAEQEALREGVETQEDAATATDDFIQISRQDLPEGSRTAAAIDRGASWEEISELAEEEGLHQIASVLFEAEQEQLRPPSA
;
A
#
# COMPACT_ATOMS: atom_id res chain seq x y z
N MET A 1 7.49 17.85 2.82
CA MET A 1 8.28 16.72 2.27
C MET A 1 9.75 17.08 2.33
N LYS A 2 10.52 16.41 3.19
CA LYS A 2 11.98 16.40 3.05
C LYS A 2 12.24 15.63 1.75
N ASN A 3 12.90 16.24 0.76
CA ASN A 3 13.31 15.51 -0.43
C ASN A 3 14.41 14.52 -0.01
N ILE A 4 14.03 13.27 0.28
CA ILE A 4 14.97 12.21 0.62
C ILE A 4 16.03 12.07 -0.47
N ASP A 5 15.67 12.22 -1.74
CA ASP A 5 16.61 12.30 -2.86
C ASP A 5 17.66 13.41 -2.72
N GLN A 6 17.26 14.60 -2.26
CA GLN A 6 18.21 15.70 -2.03
C GLN A 6 19.14 15.41 -0.85
N LEU A 7 18.62 14.72 0.17
CA LEU A 7 19.40 14.30 1.32
C LEU A 7 20.39 13.20 0.90
N LEU A 8 19.96 12.19 0.16
CA LEU A 8 20.80 11.14 -0.43
C LEU A 8 21.91 11.75 -1.29
N HIS A 9 21.60 12.74 -2.12
CA HIS A 9 22.59 13.43 -2.94
C HIS A 9 23.61 14.20 -2.10
N SER A 10 23.15 14.86 -1.03
CA SER A 10 24.05 15.59 -0.11
C SER A 10 25.01 14.65 0.62
N PHE A 11 24.51 13.52 1.14
CA PHE A 11 25.36 12.50 1.76
C PHE A 11 26.30 11.84 0.75
N ARG A 12 25.86 11.65 -0.50
CA ARG A 12 26.71 11.09 -1.55
C ARG A 12 27.93 11.95 -1.85
N ASP A 13 27.81 13.28 -1.82
CA ASP A 13 28.92 14.24 -1.98
C ASP A 13 29.89 14.20 -0.79
N GLU A 14 29.40 13.88 0.41
CA GLU A 14 30.21 13.78 1.64
C GLU A 14 30.88 12.41 1.82
N LEU A 15 30.46 11.39 1.07
CA LEU A 15 30.97 10.03 1.18
C LEU A 15 32.15 9.75 0.24
N PRO A 16 33.17 8.99 0.72
CA PRO A 16 34.28 8.60 -0.12
C PRO A 16 33.85 7.57 -1.17
N ASN A 17 34.49 7.59 -2.35
CA ASN A 17 34.12 6.73 -3.49
C ASN A 17 34.26 5.21 -3.25
N ASN A 18 34.85 4.79 -2.13
CA ASN A 18 34.94 3.40 -1.72
C ASN A 18 33.86 2.98 -0.70
N SER A 19 32.97 3.89 -0.31
CA SER A 19 31.84 3.61 0.58
C SER A 19 30.81 2.73 -0.13
N ARG A 20 30.33 1.72 0.59
CA ARG A 20 29.25 0.84 0.13
C ARG A 20 27.94 1.61 0.03
N THR A 21 27.67 2.47 1.00
CA THR A 21 26.51 3.37 1.01
C THR A 21 26.52 4.29 -0.21
N ALA A 22 27.66 4.91 -0.54
CA ALA A 22 27.78 5.74 -1.74
C ALA A 22 27.46 4.95 -3.03
N THR A 23 27.96 3.71 -3.12
CA THR A 23 27.69 2.83 -4.26
C THR A 23 26.21 2.44 -4.33
N ALA A 24 25.55 2.22 -3.20
CA ALA A 24 24.12 1.92 -3.13
C ALA A 24 23.25 3.10 -3.57
N ILE A 25 23.62 4.33 -3.17
CA ILE A 25 22.97 5.56 -3.64
C ILE A 25 23.14 5.72 -5.15
N ASP A 26 24.36 5.51 -5.69
CA ASP A 26 24.65 5.69 -7.12
C ASP A 26 23.85 4.75 -8.03
N ARG A 27 23.53 3.54 -7.55
CA ARG A 27 22.71 2.57 -8.30
C ARG A 27 21.22 2.71 -8.07
N GLY A 28 20.78 3.66 -7.23
CA GLY A 28 19.38 3.83 -6.87
C GLY A 28 18.81 2.63 -6.10
N ALA A 29 19.55 2.12 -5.12
CA ALA A 29 19.09 1.05 -4.23
C ALA A 29 17.86 1.50 -3.40
N SER A 30 17.14 0.54 -2.82
CA SER A 30 16.01 0.83 -1.93
C SER A 30 16.47 1.57 -0.67
N TRP A 31 15.56 2.31 -0.03
CA TRP A 31 15.87 3.03 1.21
C TRP A 31 16.31 2.09 2.33
N GLU A 32 15.71 0.90 2.41
CA GLU A 32 16.09 -0.19 3.33
C GLU A 32 17.57 -0.58 3.13
N GLU A 33 17.96 -0.86 1.89
CA GLU A 33 19.32 -1.31 1.57
C GLU A 33 20.36 -0.21 1.80
N ILE A 34 20.03 1.05 1.48
CA ILE A 34 20.91 2.18 1.78
C ILE A 34 21.01 2.41 3.30
N SER A 35 19.91 2.22 4.04
CA SER A 35 19.86 2.36 5.49
C SER A 35 20.75 1.32 6.19
N GLU A 36 20.67 0.06 5.77
CA GLU A 36 21.48 -1.04 6.31
C GLU A 36 22.98 -0.77 6.10
N LEU A 37 23.38 -0.42 4.88
CA LEU A 37 24.77 -0.11 4.55
C LEU A 37 25.27 1.14 5.28
N ALA A 38 24.40 2.15 5.45
CA ALA A 38 24.71 3.34 6.22
C ALA A 38 24.96 3.01 7.70
N GLU A 39 24.19 2.09 8.28
CA GLU A 39 24.40 1.62 9.66
C GLU A 39 25.72 0.85 9.80
N GLU A 40 26.03 -0.06 8.86
CA GLU A 40 27.30 -0.80 8.84
C GLU A 40 28.53 0.11 8.75
N GLU A 41 28.43 1.22 8.00
CA GLU A 41 29.51 2.20 7.84
C GLU A 41 29.52 3.29 8.93
N GLY A 42 28.61 3.23 9.92
CA GLY A 42 28.54 4.17 11.06
C GLY A 42 27.88 5.51 10.73
N LEU A 43 27.19 5.61 9.59
CA LEU A 43 26.43 6.76 9.13
C LEU A 43 25.04 6.79 9.80
N HIS A 44 25.01 6.72 11.14
CA HIS A 44 23.78 6.59 11.91
C HIS A 44 22.72 7.64 11.59
N LYS A 45 23.14 8.87 11.28
CA LYS A 45 22.22 9.96 10.90
C LYS A 45 21.49 9.67 9.59
N LEU A 46 22.17 9.08 8.61
CA LEU A 46 21.57 8.71 7.32
C LEU A 46 20.65 7.50 7.51
N ALA A 47 21.14 6.46 8.19
CA ALA A 47 20.35 5.26 8.51
C ALA A 47 19.06 5.60 9.27
N SER A 48 19.14 6.44 10.32
CA SER A 48 17.95 6.84 11.09
C SER A 48 16.93 7.62 10.24
N VAL A 49 17.38 8.49 9.33
CA VAL A 49 16.47 9.25 8.46
C VAL A 49 15.81 8.35 7.42
N LEU A 50 16.55 7.42 6.84
CA LEU A 50 16.00 6.48 5.85
C LEU A 50 15.04 5.49 6.50
N PHE A 51 15.39 4.98 7.69
CA PHE A 51 14.49 4.13 8.46
C PHE A 51 13.21 4.87 8.88
N GLU A 52 13.31 6.13 9.34
CA GLU A 52 12.12 6.95 9.64
C GLU A 52 11.23 7.14 8.40
N ALA A 53 11.84 7.41 7.24
CA ALA A 53 11.13 7.56 5.98
C ALA A 53 10.46 6.27 5.50
N GLU A 54 11.14 5.13 5.62
CA GLU A 54 10.60 3.82 5.29
C GLU A 54 9.40 3.49 6.18
N GLN A 55 9.52 3.71 7.49
CA GLN A 55 8.43 3.48 8.44
C GLN A 55 7.25 4.43 8.21
N GLU A 56 7.50 5.68 7.81
CA GLU A 56 6.47 6.64 7.44
C GLU A 56 5.74 6.20 6.17
N ALA A 57 6.46 5.82 5.11
CA ALA A 57 5.88 5.31 3.87
C ALA A 57 5.06 4.03 4.08
N LEU A 58 5.54 3.11 4.93
CA LEU A 58 4.79 1.91 5.31
C LEU A 58 3.50 2.28 6.07
N ARG A 59 3.55 3.25 6.99
CA ARG A 59 2.36 3.71 7.72
C ARG A 59 1.36 4.38 6.78
N GLU A 60 1.80 5.30 5.92
CA GLU A 60 0.92 5.97 4.94
C GLU A 60 0.26 4.96 4.00
N GLY A 61 0.98 3.92 3.59
CA GLY A 61 0.43 2.82 2.80
C GLY A 61 -0.67 2.04 3.53
N VAL A 62 -0.48 1.77 4.83
CA VAL A 62 -1.50 1.10 5.67
C VAL A 62 -2.72 2.01 5.89
N GLU A 63 -2.52 3.28 6.24
CA GLU A 63 -3.63 4.23 6.46
C GLU A 63 -4.47 4.43 5.19
N THR A 64 -3.82 4.49 4.02
CA THR A 64 -4.52 4.58 2.72
C THR A 64 -5.28 3.30 2.40
N GLN A 65 -4.73 2.13 2.72
CA GLN A 65 -5.39 0.84 2.52
C GLN A 65 -6.59 0.65 3.46
N GLU A 66 -6.48 1.08 4.72
CA GLU A 66 -7.59 1.07 5.68
C GLU A 66 -8.75 2.00 5.26
N ASP A 67 -8.43 3.18 4.69
CA ASP A 67 -9.44 4.11 4.15
C ASP A 67 -10.16 3.51 2.94
N ALA A 68 -9.43 2.91 2.00
CA ALA A 68 -10.01 2.24 0.83
C ALA A 68 -10.90 1.05 1.21
N ALA A 69 -10.50 0.26 2.22
CA ALA A 69 -11.31 -0.85 2.70
C ALA A 69 -12.60 -0.37 3.36
N THR A 70 -12.51 0.67 4.19
CA THR A 70 -13.69 1.29 4.82
C THR A 70 -14.65 1.85 3.76
N ALA A 71 -14.13 2.55 2.75
CA ALA A 71 -14.94 3.08 1.65
C ALA A 71 -15.64 1.97 0.84
N THR A 72 -14.97 0.84 0.65
CA THR A 72 -15.54 -0.34 -0.03
C THR A 72 -16.66 -0.96 0.80
N ASP A 73 -16.47 -1.10 2.12
CA ASP A 73 -17.52 -1.58 3.02
C ASP A 73 -18.74 -0.64 3.05
N ASP A 74 -18.54 0.68 3.10
CA ASP A 74 -19.62 1.66 3.00
C ASP A 74 -20.37 1.52 1.66
N PHE A 75 -19.65 1.35 0.55
CA PHE A 75 -20.26 1.12 -0.77
C PHE A 75 -21.12 -0.15 -0.78
N ILE A 76 -20.68 -1.24 -0.15
CA ILE A 76 -21.45 -2.48 -0.02
C ILE A 76 -22.75 -2.24 0.75
N GLN A 77 -22.67 -1.54 1.89
CA GLN A 77 -23.83 -1.25 2.73
C GLN A 77 -24.84 -0.33 2.05
N ILE A 78 -24.38 0.62 1.24
CA ILE A 78 -25.25 1.45 0.41
C ILE A 78 -25.91 0.59 -0.68
N SER A 79 -25.11 -0.18 -1.42
CA SER A 79 -25.60 -1.04 -2.50
C SER A 79 -26.65 -2.03 -2.01
N ARG A 80 -26.50 -2.55 -0.78
CA ARG A 80 -27.48 -3.44 -0.15
C ARG A 80 -28.88 -2.84 -0.05
N GLN A 81 -29.02 -1.52 0.10
CA GLN A 81 -30.32 -0.84 0.20
C GLN A 81 -31.09 -0.84 -1.12
N ASP A 82 -30.37 -0.90 -2.24
CA ASP A 82 -30.95 -0.93 -3.59
C ASP A 82 -31.23 -2.36 -4.09
N LEU A 83 -30.77 -3.39 -3.36
CA LEU A 83 -30.98 -4.79 -3.73
C LEU A 83 -32.31 -5.36 -3.20
N PRO A 84 -33.03 -6.15 -4.02
CA PRO A 84 -34.26 -6.80 -3.58
C PRO A 84 -33.98 -7.87 -2.50
N GLU A 85 -34.93 -8.10 -1.59
CA GLU A 85 -34.80 -9.08 -0.49
C GLU A 85 -34.56 -10.53 -0.95
N GLY A 86 -34.83 -10.85 -2.22
CA GLY A 86 -34.56 -12.16 -2.81
C GLY A 86 -33.19 -12.31 -3.47
N SER A 87 -32.36 -11.27 -3.52
CA SER A 87 -31.03 -11.31 -4.13
C SER A 87 -30.07 -12.14 -3.29
N ARG A 88 -29.29 -13.00 -3.95
CA ARG A 88 -28.22 -13.77 -3.32
C ARG A 88 -27.07 -12.86 -2.89
N THR A 89 -26.76 -11.83 -3.67
CA THR A 89 -25.81 -10.78 -3.29
C THR A 89 -26.27 -10.05 -2.03
N ALA A 90 -27.54 -9.68 -1.92
CA ALA A 90 -28.09 -9.07 -0.72
C ALA A 90 -27.92 -9.96 0.53
N ALA A 91 -28.26 -11.24 0.41
CA ALA A 91 -28.08 -12.20 1.50
C ALA A 91 -26.61 -12.43 1.88
N ALA A 92 -25.69 -12.35 0.91
CA ALA A 92 -24.25 -12.43 1.14
C ALA A 92 -23.72 -11.22 1.91
N ILE A 93 -24.19 -10.02 1.56
CA ILE A 93 -23.86 -8.80 2.29
C ILE A 93 -24.39 -8.87 3.73
N ASP A 94 -25.64 -9.28 3.93
CA ASP A 94 -26.26 -9.33 5.27
C ASP A 94 -25.56 -10.28 6.25
N ARG A 95 -24.92 -11.34 5.73
CA ARG A 95 -24.14 -12.28 6.55
C ARG A 95 -22.67 -11.90 6.72
N GLY A 96 -22.22 -10.79 6.12
CA GLY A 96 -20.82 -10.37 6.14
C GLY A 96 -19.90 -11.32 5.39
N ALA A 97 -20.29 -11.75 4.19
CA ALA A 97 -19.45 -12.55 3.31
C ALA A 97 -18.16 -11.80 2.88
N SER A 98 -17.17 -12.51 2.35
CA SER A 98 -15.97 -11.87 1.78
C SER A 98 -16.31 -11.09 0.51
N TRP A 99 -15.48 -10.11 0.16
CA TRP A 99 -15.65 -9.35 -1.08
C TRP A 99 -15.61 -10.25 -2.32
N GLU A 100 -14.71 -11.25 -2.35
CA GLU A 100 -14.68 -12.31 -3.37
C GLU A 100 -16.06 -12.94 -3.57
N GLU A 101 -16.69 -13.42 -2.49
CA GLU A 101 -17.95 -14.14 -2.55
C GLU A 101 -19.13 -13.22 -2.92
N ILE A 102 -19.14 -11.99 -2.39
CA ILE A 102 -20.15 -11.00 -2.78
C ILE A 102 -19.98 -10.64 -4.27
N SER A 103 -18.74 -10.51 -4.75
CA SER A 103 -18.44 -10.16 -6.15
C SER A 103 -18.87 -11.26 -7.12
N GLU A 104 -18.63 -12.53 -6.78
CA GLU A 104 -19.04 -13.69 -7.59
C GLU A 104 -20.56 -13.73 -7.71
N LEU A 105 -21.27 -13.62 -6.58
CA LEU A 105 -22.73 -13.61 -6.57
C LEU A 105 -23.30 -12.39 -7.30
N ALA A 106 -22.68 -11.23 -7.16
CA ALA A 106 -23.06 -10.01 -7.88
C ALA A 106 -22.92 -10.21 -9.39
N GLU A 107 -21.83 -10.81 -9.87
CA GLU A 107 -21.64 -11.10 -11.29
C GLU A 107 -22.68 -12.09 -11.82
N GLU A 108 -22.97 -13.16 -11.07
CA GLU A 108 -24.02 -14.12 -11.43
C GLU A 108 -25.42 -13.49 -11.51
N GLU A 109 -25.70 -12.47 -10.70
CA GLU A 109 -26.98 -11.73 -10.69
C GLU A 109 -27.00 -10.54 -11.65
N GLY A 110 -25.91 -10.29 -12.39
CA GLY A 110 -25.78 -9.19 -13.36
C GLY A 110 -25.52 -7.81 -12.72
N LEU A 111 -25.13 -7.79 -11.45
CA LEU A 111 -24.77 -6.60 -10.68
C LEU A 111 -23.31 -6.22 -10.92
N HIS A 112 -22.95 -6.04 -12.19
CA HIS A 112 -21.57 -5.87 -12.66
C HIS A 112 -20.83 -4.72 -11.97
N GLN A 113 -21.53 -3.65 -11.58
CA GLN A 113 -20.92 -2.54 -10.84
C GLN A 113 -20.41 -2.98 -9.46
N ILE A 114 -21.20 -3.75 -8.72
CA ILE A 114 -20.81 -4.26 -7.40
C ILE A 114 -19.67 -5.27 -7.57
N ALA A 115 -19.80 -6.19 -8.52
CA ALA A 115 -18.76 -7.18 -8.82
C ALA A 115 -17.42 -6.53 -9.17
N SER A 116 -17.43 -5.53 -10.05
CA SER A 116 -16.22 -4.83 -10.50
C SER A 116 -15.54 -4.07 -9.36
N VAL A 117 -16.30 -3.28 -8.59
CA VAL A 117 -15.75 -2.51 -7.47
C VAL A 117 -15.09 -3.42 -6.43
N LEU A 118 -15.75 -4.53 -6.08
CA LEU A 118 -15.22 -5.48 -5.10
C LEU A 118 -13.98 -6.22 -5.60
N PHE A 119 -13.99 -6.63 -6.87
CA PHE A 119 -12.83 -7.27 -7.49
C PHE A 119 -11.63 -6.33 -7.61
N GLU A 120 -11.86 -5.05 -7.91
CA GLU A 120 -10.81 -4.03 -7.94
C GLU A 120 -10.25 -3.76 -6.53
N ALA A 121 -11.12 -3.61 -5.54
CA ALA A 121 -10.73 -3.39 -4.16
C ALA A 121 -9.94 -4.58 -3.58
N GLU A 122 -10.33 -5.81 -3.89
CA GLU A 122 -9.59 -7.01 -3.49
C GLU A 122 -8.19 -7.07 -4.11
N GLN A 123 -8.08 -6.78 -5.42
CA GLN A 123 -6.78 -6.70 -6.08
C GLN A 123 -5.89 -5.60 -5.52
N GLU A 124 -6.47 -4.48 -5.10
CA GLU A 124 -5.72 -3.37 -4.48
C GLU A 124 -5.22 -3.73 -3.09
N GLN A 125 -5.98 -4.50 -2.30
CA GLN A 125 -5.49 -5.05 -1.02
C GLN A 125 -4.34 -6.05 -1.20
N LEU A 126 -4.39 -6.85 -2.27
CA LEU A 126 -3.36 -7.85 -2.58
C LEU A 126 -2.13 -7.23 -3.27
N ARG A 127 -2.23 -6.00 -3.77
CA ARG A 127 -1.10 -5.30 -4.38
C ARG A 127 -0.12 -4.92 -3.25
N PRO A 128 1.14 -5.38 -3.28
CA PRO A 128 2.12 -4.90 -2.34
C PRO A 128 2.25 -3.38 -2.49
N PRO A 129 2.44 -2.62 -1.40
CA PRO A 129 2.75 -1.20 -1.51
C PRO A 129 3.96 -1.09 -2.43
N SER A 130 3.79 -0.35 -3.54
CA SER A 130 4.88 -0.19 -4.49
C SER A 130 5.98 0.59 -3.77
N ALA A 131 7.10 -0.11 -3.51
CA ALA A 131 8.30 0.40 -2.87
C ALA A 131 8.91 1.59 -3.63
#